data_AF-A0A7S0DR31-F1
#
_entry.id   AF-A0A7S0DR31-F1
#
_cell.length_a   1.000
_cell.length_b   1.000
_cell.length_c   1.000
_cell.angle_alpha   90.00
_cell.angle_beta   90.00
_cell.angle_gamma   90.00
#
_symmetry.space_group_name_H-M   'P 1'
#
loop_
_entity.id
_entity.type
_entity.pdbx_description
1 polymer ?
#
loop_
_entity_poly.entity_id
_entity_poly.type
_entity_poly.pdbx_seq_one_letter_code
_entity_poly.pdbx_strand_id
1 'polypeptide(L)'
;GQEWARVHVKLPFRSDLARSGAIVEYGTRGDAPRYFSVFKGSPESMRHLIINKPTWYESEYLKLEKQGYRVLTLARRRILKDEARDLIESAAQGFDTEEESGAEVIRDRAERGLQFAGFACFQEGMHKDTASSLRELRDANLNIHMVTGDGAF
;
A
#
# COMPACT_ATOMS: atom_id res chain seq x y z
N GLY A 1 10.84 -26.16 -0.90
CA GLY A 1 12.11 -25.72 -1.52
C GLY A 1 12.37 -24.28 -1.14
N GLN A 2 13.62 -23.82 -1.15
CA GLN A 2 13.93 -22.42 -0.82
C GLN A 2 13.25 -21.49 -1.84
N GLU A 3 12.41 -20.59 -1.33
CA GLU A 3 11.74 -19.55 -2.10
C GLU A 3 12.59 -18.27 -2.11
N TRP A 4 12.49 -17.49 -3.17
CA TRP A 4 13.19 -16.22 -3.29
C TRP A 4 12.34 -15.19 -4.03
N ALA A 5 12.59 -13.91 -3.74
CA ALA A 5 12.02 -12.78 -4.46
C ALA A 5 13.11 -11.75 -4.77
N ARG A 6 13.04 -11.16 -5.96
CA ARG A 6 13.91 -10.06 -6.41
C ARG A 6 13.05 -8.90 -6.86
N VAL A 7 13.32 -7.72 -6.31
CA VAL A 7 12.69 -6.46 -6.74
C VAL A 7 13.48 -5.91 -7.93
N HIS A 8 12.82 -5.72 -9.05
CA HIS A 8 13.42 -5.13 -10.26
C HIS A 8 13.12 -3.64 -10.38
N VAL A 9 11.89 -3.23 -10.10
CA VAL A 9 11.46 -1.82 -10.14
C VAL A 9 10.81 -1.46 -8.81
N LYS A 10 11.19 -0.32 -8.26
CA LYS A 10 10.54 0.29 -7.10
C LYS A 10 9.67 1.44 -7.59
N LEU A 11 8.40 1.42 -7.22
CA LEU A 11 7.46 2.52 -7.46
C LEU A 11 7.27 3.22 -6.10
N PRO A 12 8.00 4.32 -5.83
CA PRO A 12 8.07 4.93 -4.51
C PRO A 12 6.70 5.39 -4.02
N PHE A 13 6.56 5.57 -2.71
CA PHE A 13 5.34 6.14 -2.17
C PHE A 13 5.16 7.57 -2.66
N ARG A 14 3.94 7.92 -3.05
CA ARG A 14 3.55 9.31 -3.29
C ARG A 14 2.36 9.67 -2.42
N SER A 15 2.39 10.85 -1.82
CA SER A 15 1.36 11.33 -0.90
C SER A 15 0.03 11.58 -1.61
N ASP A 16 0.05 12.16 -2.82
CA ASP A 16 -1.12 12.37 -3.68
C ASP A 16 -1.82 11.05 -4.06
N LEU A 17 -1.04 9.99 -4.23
CA LEU A 17 -1.56 8.65 -4.54
C LEU A 17 -1.82 7.79 -3.30
N ALA A 18 -1.28 8.12 -2.13
CA ALA A 18 -1.35 7.32 -0.91
C ALA A 18 -0.99 5.82 -1.08
N ARG A 19 -0.05 5.50 -1.99
CA ARG A 19 0.35 4.11 -2.29
C ARG A 19 1.77 4.01 -2.86
N SER A 20 2.34 2.82 -2.75
CA SER A 20 3.65 2.42 -3.30
C SER A 20 3.55 1.01 -3.89
N GLY A 21 4.49 0.66 -4.76
CA GLY A 21 4.51 -0.66 -5.38
C GLY A 21 5.88 -1.09 -5.87
N ALA A 22 5.92 -2.26 -6.50
CA ALA A 22 7.11 -2.82 -7.09
C ALA A 22 6.79 -3.83 -8.19
N ILE A 23 7.73 -3.99 -9.11
CA ILE A 23 7.79 -5.14 -10.02
C ILE A 23 8.75 -6.16 -9.42
N VAL A 24 8.25 -7.37 -9.18
CA VAL A 24 8.94 -8.42 -8.43
C VAL A 24 8.99 -9.69 -9.26
N GLU A 25 10.16 -10.30 -9.31
CA GLU A 25 10.35 -11.68 -9.75
C GLU A 25 10.38 -12.59 -8.53
N TYR A 26 9.59 -13.66 -8.57
CA TYR A 26 9.44 -14.63 -7.49
C TYR A 26 9.68 -16.04 -8.02
N GLY A 27 10.53 -16.80 -7.34
CA GLY A 27 10.89 -18.14 -7.77
C GLY A 27 10.93 -19.13 -6.62
N THR A 28 10.71 -20.39 -6.99
CA THR A 28 10.92 -21.55 -6.12
C THR A 28 11.97 -22.42 -6.81
N ARG A 29 12.92 -22.97 -6.05
CA ARG A 29 13.98 -23.82 -6.64
C ARG A 29 13.37 -24.97 -7.45
N GLY A 30 13.67 -25.02 -8.74
CA GLY A 30 13.21 -26.06 -9.68
C GLY A 30 12.14 -25.59 -10.68
N ASP A 31 11.50 -24.45 -10.44
CA ASP A 31 10.43 -23.91 -11.29
C ASP A 31 10.88 -22.66 -12.05
N ALA A 32 10.20 -22.38 -13.16
CA ALA A 32 10.34 -21.10 -13.85
C ALA A 32 9.86 -19.95 -12.95
N PRO A 33 10.60 -18.82 -12.91
CA PRO A 33 10.21 -17.67 -12.09
C PRO A 33 8.92 -17.03 -12.60
N ARG A 34 8.21 -16.39 -11.67
CA ARG A 34 6.94 -15.70 -11.89
C ARG A 34 7.12 -14.22 -11.62
N TYR A 35 6.50 -13.38 -12.43
CA TYR A 35 6.57 -11.93 -12.26
C TYR A 35 5.26 -11.39 -11.71
N PHE A 36 5.38 -10.41 -10.82
CA PHE A 36 4.25 -9.76 -10.17
C PHE A 36 4.43 -8.25 -10.15
N SER A 37 3.34 -7.56 -10.40
CA SER A 37 3.14 -6.19 -9.95
C SER A 37 2.51 -6.23 -8.57
N VAL A 38 3.14 -5.63 -7.57
CA VAL A 38 2.65 -5.65 -6.17
C VAL A 38 2.53 -4.24 -5.63
N PHE A 39 1.45 -3.98 -4.88
CA PHE A 39 1.15 -2.65 -4.35
C PHE A 39 0.63 -2.71 -2.91
N LYS A 40 0.97 -1.67 -2.16
CA LYS A 40 0.41 -1.36 -0.85
C LYS A 40 0.00 0.11 -0.78
N GLY A 41 -1.13 0.41 -0.17
CA GLY A 41 -1.62 1.78 -0.01
C GLY A 41 -2.81 1.87 0.92
N SER A 42 -3.33 3.09 1.11
CA SER A 42 -4.57 3.28 1.89
C SER A 42 -5.73 2.50 1.26
N PRO A 43 -6.70 2.02 2.06
CA PRO A 43 -7.85 1.31 1.53
C PRO A 43 -8.64 2.13 0.50
N GLU A 44 -8.80 3.44 0.71
CA GLU A 44 -9.51 4.38 -0.18
C GLU A 44 -8.80 4.49 -1.52
N SER A 45 -7.49 4.70 -1.51
CA SER A 45 -6.70 4.84 -2.72
C SER A 45 -6.68 3.54 -3.54
N MET A 46 -6.41 2.43 -2.86
CA MET A 46 -6.30 1.12 -3.50
C MET A 46 -7.65 0.61 -4.02
N ARG A 47 -8.78 1.06 -3.46
CA ARG A 47 -10.09 0.54 -3.84
C ARG A 47 -10.38 0.71 -5.32
N HIS A 48 -9.92 1.78 -5.95
CA HIS A 48 -10.22 2.04 -7.37
C HIS A 48 -9.40 1.18 -8.33
N LEU A 49 -8.28 0.60 -7.87
CA LEU A 49 -7.36 -0.17 -8.70
C LEU A 49 -7.62 -1.68 -8.66
N ILE A 50 -8.37 -2.13 -7.65
CA ILE A 50 -8.60 -3.55 -7.39
C ILE A 50 -9.83 -4.05 -8.14
N ILE A 51 -9.66 -5.08 -8.98
CA ILE A 51 -10.73 -5.61 -9.82
C ILE A 51 -11.65 -6.63 -9.13
N ASN A 52 -11.17 -7.30 -8.08
CA ASN A 52 -11.87 -8.38 -7.37
C ASN A 52 -12.11 -8.04 -5.89
N LYS A 53 -12.57 -6.81 -5.62
CA LYS A 53 -12.87 -6.39 -4.24
C LYS A 53 -13.96 -7.26 -3.63
N PRO A 54 -13.73 -7.86 -2.45
CA PRO A 54 -14.79 -8.48 -1.67
C PRO A 54 -15.87 -7.46 -1.30
N THR A 55 -17.13 -7.91 -1.17
CA THR A 55 -18.26 -7.04 -0.77
C THR A 55 -18.07 -6.43 0.62
N TRP A 56 -17.32 -7.09 1.50
CA TRP A 56 -17.01 -6.63 2.84
C TRP A 56 -15.79 -5.70 2.93
N TYR A 57 -15.10 -5.42 1.82
CA TYR A 57 -13.84 -4.66 1.81
C TYR A 57 -13.97 -3.33 2.56
N GLU A 58 -14.98 -2.52 2.21
CA GLU A 58 -15.16 -1.18 2.76
C GLU A 58 -15.61 -1.19 4.21
N SER A 59 -16.60 -2.02 4.54
CA SER A 59 -17.08 -2.15 5.91
C SER A 59 -15.99 -2.64 6.87
N GLU A 60 -15.11 -3.53 6.42
CA GLU A 60 -14.09 -4.12 7.31
C GLU A 60 -12.93 -3.16 7.57
N TYR A 61 -12.41 -2.44 6.56
CA TYR A 61 -11.33 -1.48 6.82
C TYR A 61 -11.82 -0.31 7.70
N LEU A 62 -13.03 0.20 7.47
CA LEU A 62 -13.61 1.28 8.29
C LEU A 62 -13.82 0.83 9.75
N LYS A 63 -14.18 -0.43 9.96
CA LYS A 63 -14.31 -1.01 11.30
C LYS A 63 -12.96 -1.10 12.00
N LEU A 64 -11.92 -1.54 11.30
CA LEU A 64 -10.56 -1.64 11.83
C LEU A 64 -9.98 -0.26 12.16
N GLU A 65 -10.19 0.74 11.31
CA GLU A 65 -9.76 2.12 11.57
C GLU A 65 -10.46 2.73 12.78
N LYS A 66 -11.76 2.48 12.96
CA LYS A 66 -12.51 2.87 14.17
C LYS A 66 -11.97 2.23 15.45
N GLN A 67 -11.30 1.09 15.33
CA GLN A 67 -10.62 0.40 16.44
C GLN A 67 -9.18 0.92 16.66
N GLY A 68 -8.73 1.90 15.88
CA GLY A 68 -7.39 2.49 15.98
C GLY A 68 -6.31 1.73 15.21
N TYR A 69 -6.67 0.83 14.29
CA TYR A 69 -5.70 0.21 13.40
C TYR A 69 -5.37 1.13 12.23
N ARG A 70 -4.08 1.25 11.91
CA ARG A 70 -3.64 1.70 10.60
C ARG A 70 -3.77 0.54 9.62
N VAL A 71 -4.67 0.66 8.65
CA VAL A 71 -4.95 -0.38 7.67
C VAL A 71 -4.27 -0.06 6.34
N LEU A 72 -3.55 -1.03 5.77
CA LEU A 72 -3.06 -0.96 4.40
C LEU A 72 -3.71 -2.06 3.58
N THR A 73 -4.10 -1.73 2.35
CA THR A 73 -4.52 -2.71 1.37
C THR A 73 -3.33 -3.25 0.62
N LEU A 74 -3.22 -4.57 0.55
CA LEU A 74 -2.25 -5.29 -0.26
C LEU A 74 -2.93 -5.81 -1.51
N ALA A 75 -2.32 -5.54 -2.66
CA ALA A 75 -2.80 -6.06 -3.93
C ALA A 75 -1.64 -6.54 -4.81
N ARG A 76 -1.92 -7.51 -5.68
CA ARG A 76 -0.96 -8.01 -6.65
C ARG A 76 -1.62 -8.37 -7.97
N ARG A 77 -0.87 -8.30 -9.06
CA ARG A 77 -1.22 -8.86 -10.35
C ARG A 77 -0.06 -9.72 -10.85
N ARG A 78 -0.35 -10.93 -11.29
CA ARG A 78 0.63 -11.74 -12.03
C ARG A 78 0.78 -11.13 -13.42
N ILE A 79 2.01 -10.84 -13.82
CA ILE A 79 2.32 -10.22 -15.12
C ILE A 79 3.13 -11.21 -15.98
N LEU A 80 3.03 -11.06 -17.30
CA LEU A 80 3.80 -11.89 -18.23
C LEU A 80 5.28 -11.49 -18.20
N LYS A 81 6.17 -12.42 -18.55
CA LYS A 81 7.62 -12.16 -18.57
C LYS A 81 7.98 -11.01 -19.52
N ASP A 82 7.34 -10.94 -20.68
CA ASP A 82 7.59 -9.89 -21.66
C ASP A 82 7.12 -8.51 -21.17
N GLU A 83 5.95 -8.47 -20.50
CA GLU A 83 5.45 -7.25 -19.85
C GLU A 83 6.37 -6.80 -18.72
N ALA A 84 6.86 -7.74 -17.90
CA ALA A 84 7.81 -7.44 -16.84
C ALA A 84 9.11 -6.86 -17.41
N ARG A 85 9.66 -7.48 -18.46
CA ARG A 85 10.88 -7.01 -19.13
C ARG A 85 10.71 -5.58 -19.63
N ASP A 86 9.62 -5.30 -20.34
CA ASP A 86 9.34 -3.98 -20.89
C ASP A 86 9.20 -2.90 -19.79
N LEU A 87 8.53 -3.22 -18.68
CA LEU A 87 8.45 -2.31 -17.52
C LEU A 87 9.82 -2.07 -16.87
N ILE A 88 10.66 -3.10 -16.79
CA ILE A 88 12.01 -3.02 -16.21
C ILE A 88 12.93 -2.18 -17.09
N GLU A 89 12.93 -2.44 -18.40
CA GLU A 89 13.71 -1.69 -19.38
C GLU A 89 13.27 -0.22 -19.41
N SER A 90 11.96 0.03 -19.43
CA SER A 90 11.39 1.40 -19.38
C SER A 90 11.80 2.13 -18.10
N ALA A 91 11.85 1.45 -16.95
CA ALA A 91 12.26 2.05 -15.68
C ALA A 91 13.76 2.32 -15.59
N ALA A 92 14.58 1.52 -16.29
CA ALA A 92 16.04 1.62 -16.26
C ALA A 92 16.58 2.73 -17.17
N GLN A 93 15.81 3.17 -18.17
CA GLN A 93 16.24 4.24 -19.08
C GLN A 93 16.40 5.60 -18.41
N GLY A 94 15.94 5.75 -17.15
CA GLY A 94 16.03 6.99 -16.41
C GLY A 94 15.07 8.04 -16.98
N PHE A 95 14.43 8.78 -16.09
CA PHE A 95 13.81 10.04 -16.44
C PHE A 95 14.69 11.08 -15.78
N ASP A 96 15.24 12.00 -16.58
CA ASP A 96 16.25 12.97 -16.10
C ASP A 96 15.67 13.95 -15.06
N THR A 97 14.34 13.93 -14.87
CA THR A 97 13.62 14.70 -13.86
C THR A 97 12.52 13.86 -13.17
N GLU A 98 12.24 14.15 -11.89
CA GLU A 98 11.20 13.47 -11.09
C GLU A 98 9.76 13.68 -11.62
N GLU A 99 9.56 14.63 -12.54
CA GLU A 99 8.26 15.06 -13.08
C GLU A 99 7.93 14.47 -14.47
N GLU A 100 8.80 13.64 -15.03
CA GLU A 100 8.65 13.17 -16.41
C GLU A 100 7.60 12.07 -16.57
N SER A 101 6.68 12.31 -17.51
CA SER A 101 5.57 11.46 -17.97
C SER A 101 5.82 9.95 -18.02
N GLY A 102 7.05 9.49 -18.21
CA GLY A 102 7.34 8.06 -18.31
C GLY A 102 7.31 7.32 -16.97
N ALA A 103 7.65 7.95 -15.84
CA ALA A 103 7.49 7.33 -14.52
C ALA A 103 6.00 7.10 -14.19
N GLU A 104 5.15 8.05 -14.58
CA GLU A 104 3.69 7.93 -14.50
C GLU A 104 3.16 6.83 -15.42
N VAL A 105 3.66 6.74 -16.66
CA VAL A 105 3.25 5.69 -17.60
C VAL A 105 3.60 4.30 -17.07
N ILE A 106 4.80 4.11 -16.52
CA ILE A 106 5.21 2.82 -15.93
C ILE A 106 4.30 2.47 -14.74
N ARG A 107 4.03 3.45 -13.88
CA ARG A 107 3.14 3.27 -12.73
C ARG A 107 1.73 2.90 -13.17
N ASP A 108 1.12 3.66 -14.07
CA ASP A 108 -0.24 3.41 -14.57
C ASP A 108 -0.36 2.00 -15.15
N ARG A 109 0.63 1.58 -15.95
CA ARG A 109 0.69 0.21 -16.48
C ARG A 109 0.81 -0.84 -15.38
N ALA A 110 1.64 -0.59 -14.37
CA ALA A 110 1.84 -1.51 -13.24
C ALA A 110 0.58 -1.61 -12.35
N GLU A 111 -0.18 -0.53 -12.18
CA GLU A 111 -1.36 -0.43 -11.30
C GLU A 111 -2.64 -1.05 -11.89
N ARG A 112 -2.67 -1.36 -13.20
CA ARG A 112 -3.83 -1.97 -13.85
C ARG A 112 -4.11 -3.38 -13.35
N GLY A 113 -5.39 -3.73 -13.22
CA GLY A 113 -5.85 -5.11 -13.03
C GLY A 113 -5.41 -5.76 -11.72
N LEU A 114 -5.15 -4.97 -10.68
CA LEU A 114 -4.68 -5.48 -9.40
C LEU A 114 -5.74 -6.35 -8.73
N GLN A 115 -5.30 -7.46 -8.14
CA GLN A 115 -6.14 -8.34 -7.34
C GLN A 115 -5.88 -8.13 -5.86
N PHE A 116 -6.95 -8.05 -5.08
CA PHE A 116 -6.88 -7.96 -3.62
C PHE A 116 -6.16 -9.19 -3.07
N ALA A 117 -5.15 -8.94 -2.23
CA ALA A 117 -4.39 -9.98 -1.55
C ALA A 117 -4.71 -10.04 -0.05
N GLY A 118 -5.13 -8.93 0.55
CA GLY A 118 -5.49 -8.84 1.96
C GLY A 118 -5.27 -7.45 2.53
N PHE A 119 -5.54 -7.31 3.83
CA PHE A 119 -5.16 -6.14 4.61
C PHE A 119 -3.92 -6.43 5.45
N ALA A 120 -3.06 -5.42 5.61
CA ALA A 120 -2.06 -5.37 6.67
C ALA A 120 -2.52 -4.35 7.71
N CYS A 121 -2.79 -4.80 8.92
CA CYS A 121 -3.33 -3.97 10.00
C CYS A 121 -2.26 -3.78 11.07
N PHE A 122 -1.94 -2.53 11.37
CA PHE A 122 -0.94 -2.16 12.37
C PHE A 122 -1.64 -1.42 13.49
N GLN A 123 -1.49 -1.90 14.72
CA GLN A 123 -1.94 -1.18 15.89
C GLN A 123 -0.71 -0.55 16.53
N GLU A 124 -0.65 0.77 16.50
CA GLU A 124 0.32 1.49 17.33
C GLU A 124 -0.24 1.56 18.74
N GLY A 125 0.57 1.15 19.72
CA GLY A 125 0.16 1.17 21.11
C GLY A 125 0.03 2.61 21.58
N MET A 126 -1.15 2.98 22.07
CA MET A 126 -1.28 4.16 22.92
C MET A 126 -0.52 3.92 24.22
N HIS A 127 0.00 5.00 24.84
CA HIS A 127 0.53 4.88 26.18
C HIS A 127 -0.57 4.32 27.11
N LYS A 128 -0.22 3.35 27.95
CA LYS A 128 -1.17 2.58 28.78
C LYS A 128 -2.15 3.45 29.58
N ASP A 129 -1.68 4.63 30.00
CA ASP A 129 -2.42 5.55 30.86
C ASP A 129 -3.20 6.62 30.07
N THR A 130 -3.06 6.70 28.74
CA THR A 130 -3.71 7.76 27.95
C THR A 130 -5.23 7.76 28.14
N ALA A 131 -5.86 6.60 28.14
CA ALA A 131 -7.31 6.51 28.28
C ALA A 131 -7.81 6.89 29.69
N SER A 132 -7.04 6.63 30.75
CA SER A 132 -7.38 7.08 32.10
C SER A 132 -7.15 8.58 32.25
N SER A 133 -6.00 9.11 31.82
CA SER A 133 -5.70 10.54 31.93
C SER A 133 -6.69 11.40 31.15
N LEU A 134 -7.10 10.99 29.94
CA LEU A 134 -8.12 11.72 29.18
C LEU A 134 -9.49 11.74 29.88
N ARG A 135 -9.85 10.67 30.59
CA ARG A 135 -11.10 10.63 31.37
C ARG A 135 -11.03 11.57 32.57
N GLU A 136 -9.94 11.52 33.33
CA GLU A 136 -9.75 12.40 34.49
C GLU A 136 -9.78 13.89 34.09
N LEU A 137 -9.12 14.26 33.00
CA LEU A 137 -9.14 15.63 32.48
C LEU A 137 -10.56 16.08 32.09
N ARG A 138 -11.30 15.21 31.40
CA ARG A 138 -12.68 15.50 31.00
C ARG A 138 -13.60 15.61 32.21
N ASP A 139 -13.47 14.72 33.19
CA ASP A 139 -14.28 14.72 34.41
C ASP A 139 -13.97 15.95 35.30
N ALA A 140 -12.77 16.52 35.15
CA ALA A 140 -12.38 17.82 35.71
C ALA A 140 -12.87 19.04 34.89
N ASN A 141 -13.74 18.84 33.89
CA ASN A 141 -14.23 19.87 32.96
C ASN A 141 -13.13 20.60 32.19
N LEU A 142 -12.00 19.94 31.90
CA LEU A 142 -10.97 20.49 31.03
C LEU A 142 -11.27 20.12 29.57
N ASN A 143 -11.18 21.12 28.68
CA ASN A 143 -11.33 20.92 27.25
C ASN A 143 -10.05 20.30 26.67
N ILE A 144 -10.20 19.19 25.96
CA ILE A 144 -9.09 18.46 25.36
C ILE A 144 -9.11 18.69 23.86
N HIS A 145 -8.02 19.26 23.33
CA HIS A 145 -7.84 19.48 21.91
C HIS A 145 -6.62 18.71 21.40
N MET A 146 -6.78 17.94 20.33
CA MET A 146 -5.67 17.33 19.62
C MET A 146 -5.19 18.29 18.54
N VAL A 147 -3.93 18.72 18.64
CA VAL A 147 -3.24 19.47 17.59
C VAL A 147 -2.21 18.53 16.98
N THR A 148 -2.44 18.11 15.74
CA THR A 148 -1.57 17.18 15.02
C THR A 148 -1.16 17.76 13.67
N GLY A 149 0.07 17.45 13.25
CA GLY A 149 0.58 17.72 11.90
C GLY A 149 0.51 16.52 10.97
N ASP A 150 -0.02 15.39 11.45
CA ASP A 150 -0.27 14.22 10.61
C ASP A 150 -1.43 14.50 9.63
N GLY A 151 -1.42 13.82 8.49
CA GLY A 151 -2.42 14.02 7.43
C GLY A 151 -3.85 13.84 7.93
N ALA A 152 -4.74 14.76 7.58
CA ALA A 152 -6.16 14.59 7.84
C ALA A 152 -6.70 13.40 7.04
N PHE A 153 -7.34 12.46 7.74
CA PHE A 153 -8.05 11.33 7.14
C PHE A 153 -9.25 11.79 6.32
#